data_AF-I1C4H8-F1
#
_entry.id   AF-I1C4H8-F1
#
_cell.length_a   1.000
_cell.length_b   1.000
_cell.length_c   1.000
_cell.angle_alpha   90.00
_cell.angle_beta   90.00
_cell.angle_gamma   90.00
#
_symmetry.space_group_name_H-M   'P 1'
#
loop_
_entity.id
_entity.type
_entity.pdbx_description
1 polymer ?
#
loop_
_entity_poly.entity_id
_entity_poly.type
_entity_poly.pdbx_seq_one_letter_code
_entity_poly.pdbx_strand_id
1 'polypeptide(L)'
;MYYCTPTAGERFFLQLLLTVVRGPTLFENLKTVNGVVYSTFREAYQALHLVEDDQEWFKCFSEAVEFVSGSSLRSLFVSALLFQELNEPKSLWDRFCLNICDDLDVRIAQLGLLNQLRSDDTSMPSIKTCLSLIMVYIYLSKLS
;
A
#
# COMPACT_ATOMS: atom_id res chain seq x y z
N MET A 1 27.68 0.80 -7.37
CA MET A 1 26.30 1.06 -7.80
C MET A 1 26.36 2.22 -8.79
N TYR A 2 26.16 1.97 -10.08
CA TYR A 2 26.11 3.04 -11.10
C TYR A 2 24.72 3.68 -11.03
N TYR A 3 24.65 4.97 -10.69
CA TYR A 3 23.40 5.74 -10.78
C TYR A 3 23.13 6.04 -12.25
N CYS A 4 22.19 5.32 -12.86
CA CYS A 4 21.63 5.72 -14.14
C CYS A 4 20.53 6.74 -13.90
N THR A 5 20.64 7.92 -14.51
CA THR A 5 19.58 8.91 -14.48
C THR A 5 18.39 8.41 -15.32
N PRO A 6 17.14 8.82 -15.02
CA PRO A 6 15.96 8.44 -15.83
C PRO A 6 16.06 8.91 -17.29
N THR A 7 16.98 9.83 -17.61
CA THR A 7 17.37 10.20 -18.98
C THR A 7 18.11 9.11 -19.76
N ALA A 8 18.56 8.04 -19.10
CA ALA A 8 19.23 6.90 -19.73
C ALA A 8 18.26 5.95 -20.50
N GLY A 9 16.95 6.26 -20.49
CA GLY A 9 15.94 5.55 -21.26
C GLY A 9 15.87 4.06 -20.92
N GLU A 10 15.97 3.20 -21.93
CA GLU A 10 15.84 1.74 -21.80
C GLU A 10 16.86 1.09 -20.85
N ARG A 11 18.07 1.67 -20.70
CA ARG A 11 19.10 1.11 -19.80
C ARG A 11 18.73 1.26 -18.32
N PHE A 12 18.02 2.33 -17.99
CA PHE A 12 17.51 2.56 -16.63
C PHE A 12 16.50 1.46 -16.28
N PHE A 13 15.50 1.23 -17.14
CA PHE A 13 14.49 0.19 -16.93
C PHE A 13 15.08 -1.22 -16.92
N LEU A 14 16.10 -1.49 -17.74
CA LEU A 14 16.85 -2.74 -17.68
C LEU A 14 17.51 -2.97 -16.31
N GLN A 15 18.15 -1.94 -15.74
CA GLN A 15 18.74 -2.04 -14.40
C GLN A 15 17.68 -2.30 -13.33
N LEU A 16 16.53 -1.62 -13.39
CA LEU A 16 15.46 -1.87 -12.45
C LEU A 16 14.88 -3.28 -12.61
N LEU A 17 14.66 -3.75 -13.83
CA LEU A 17 14.21 -5.13 -14.07
C LEU A 17 15.20 -6.16 -13.52
N LEU A 18 16.51 -5.91 -13.64
CA LEU A 18 17.53 -6.79 -13.06
C LEU A 18 17.52 -6.81 -11.52
N THR A 19 17.01 -5.76 -10.86
CA THR A 19 16.85 -5.77 -9.40
C THR A 19 15.63 -6.54 -8.94
N VAL A 20 14.60 -6.68 -9.78
CA VAL A 20 13.33 -7.33 -9.42
C VAL A 20 13.26 -8.78 -9.94
N VAL A 21 13.70 -9.03 -11.18
CA VAL A 21 13.63 -10.34 -11.83
C VAL A 21 14.78 -11.24 -11.36
N ARG A 22 14.46 -12.30 -10.60
CA ARG A 22 15.44 -13.26 -10.09
C ARG A 22 15.77 -14.35 -11.12
N GLY A 23 17.05 -14.53 -11.43
CA GLY A 23 17.56 -15.64 -12.25
C GLY A 23 17.12 -15.66 -13.73
N PRO A 24 17.15 -14.52 -14.46
CA PRO A 24 16.85 -14.54 -15.88
C PRO A 24 17.88 -15.39 -16.64
N THR A 25 17.44 -16.50 -17.24
CA THR A 25 18.28 -17.37 -18.07
C THR A 25 18.51 -16.83 -19.49
N LEU A 26 17.58 -15.98 -19.96
CA LEU A 26 17.62 -15.35 -21.29
C LEU A 26 17.25 -13.87 -21.18
N PHE A 27 17.78 -13.07 -22.10
CA PHE A 27 17.50 -11.64 -22.18
C PHE A 27 16.01 -11.34 -22.43
N GLU A 28 15.31 -12.21 -23.17
CA GLU A 28 13.87 -12.09 -23.39
C GLU A 28 13.05 -12.31 -22.11
N ASN A 29 13.56 -13.10 -21.15
CA ASN A 29 12.88 -13.32 -19.88
C ASN A 29 12.78 -12.02 -19.07
N LEU A 30 13.73 -11.09 -19.24
CA LEU A 30 13.67 -9.76 -18.61
C LEU A 30 12.52 -8.91 -19.16
N LYS A 31 12.07 -9.17 -20.39
CA LYS A 31 10.94 -8.50 -21.02
C LYS A 31 9.65 -9.29 -20.92
N THR A 32 9.65 -10.42 -20.22
CA THR A 32 8.49 -11.30 -20.11
C THR A 32 7.83 -11.10 -18.76
N VAL A 33 6.60 -10.60 -18.75
CA VAL A 33 5.77 -10.47 -17.54
C VAL A 33 4.50 -11.28 -17.75
N ASN A 34 4.19 -12.19 -16.83
CA ASN A 34 3.03 -13.09 -16.91
C ASN A 34 2.89 -13.85 -18.26
N GLY A 35 4.01 -14.25 -18.86
CA GLY A 35 4.02 -14.98 -20.13
C GLY A 35 3.84 -14.11 -21.39
N VAL A 36 3.72 -12.79 -21.24
CA VAL A 36 3.67 -11.83 -22.36
C VAL A 36 5.04 -11.19 -22.54
N VAL A 37 5.58 -11.24 -23.77
CA VAL A 37 6.87 -10.63 -24.13
C VAL A 37 6.64 -9.20 -24.62
N TYR A 38 7.21 -8.23 -23.91
CA TYR A 38 7.11 -6.81 -24.25
C TYR A 38 8.21 -6.35 -25.21
N SER A 39 7.93 -5.27 -25.95
CA SER A 39 8.85 -4.76 -26.96
C SER A 39 10.05 -4.06 -26.31
N THR A 40 9.78 -3.24 -25.29
CA THR A 40 10.74 -2.42 -24.55
C THR A 40 10.87 -2.85 -23.09
N PHE A 41 12.02 -2.54 -22.47
CA PHE A 41 12.24 -2.73 -21.03
C PHE A 41 11.35 -1.82 -20.21
N ARG A 42 11.05 -0.62 -20.72
CA ARG A 42 10.09 0.28 -20.07
C ARG A 42 8.71 -0.34 -19.97
N GLU A 43 8.18 -0.89 -21.05
CA GLU A 43 6.87 -1.55 -21.06
C GLU A 43 6.86 -2.77 -20.14
N ALA A 44 7.90 -3.60 -20.18
CA ALA A 44 8.02 -4.76 -19.28
C ALA A 44 8.05 -4.33 -17.81
N TYR A 45 8.83 -3.29 -17.47
CA TYR A 45 8.92 -2.77 -16.11
C TYR A 45 7.59 -2.19 -15.63
N GLN A 46 6.91 -1.40 -16.48
CA GLN A 46 5.59 -0.85 -16.18
C GLN A 46 4.56 -1.96 -16.01
N ALA A 47 4.56 -2.98 -16.87
CA ALA A 47 3.68 -4.13 -16.75
C ALA A 47 3.97 -4.92 -15.47
N LEU A 48 5.24 -5.09 -15.10
CA LEU A 48 5.63 -5.76 -13.85
C LEU A 48 5.12 -5.00 -12.62
N HIS A 49 5.24 -3.67 -12.60
CA HIS A 49 4.75 -2.84 -11.49
C HIS A 49 3.23 -2.80 -11.42
N LEU A 50 2.54 -2.88 -12.56
CA LEU A 50 1.08 -3.01 -12.62
C LEU A 50 0.61 -4.41 -12.20
N VAL A 51 1.48 -5.41 -12.31
CA VAL A 51 1.20 -6.82 -11.98
C VAL A 51 1.57 -7.15 -10.55
N GLU A 52 2.45 -6.38 -9.90
CA GLU A 52 2.78 -6.54 -8.47
C GLU A 52 1.51 -6.39 -7.64
N ASP A 53 0.86 -7.52 -7.37
CA ASP A 53 -0.32 -7.61 -6.53
C ASP A 53 0.05 -7.19 -5.10
N ASP A 54 -0.91 -6.66 -4.35
CA ASP A 54 -0.74 -6.19 -2.97
C ASP A 54 -0.43 -7.35 -1.99
N GLN A 55 -0.10 -8.56 -2.48
CA GLN A 55 0.15 -9.75 -1.67
C GLN A 55 1.25 -9.57 -0.64
N GLU A 56 2.29 -8.82 -0.96
CA GLU A 56 3.36 -8.52 -0.01
C GLU A 56 2.83 -7.67 1.14
N TRP A 57 1.96 -6.69 0.84
CA TRP A 57 1.25 -5.92 1.86
C TRP A 57 0.29 -6.78 2.66
N PHE A 58 -0.47 -7.68 2.03
CA PHE A 58 -1.34 -8.61 2.74
C PHE A 58 -0.57 -9.51 3.71
N LYS A 59 0.59 -10.02 3.30
CA LYS A 59 1.47 -10.82 4.19
C LYS A 59 2.03 -9.98 5.31
N CYS A 60 2.57 -8.80 4.99
CA CYS A 60 3.13 -7.87 5.96
C CYS A 60 2.10 -7.49 7.03
N PHE A 61 0.87 -7.14 6.64
CA PHE A 61 -0.21 -6.84 7.59
C PHE A 61 -0.64 -8.06 8.38
N SER A 62 -0.73 -9.24 7.76
CA SER A 62 -1.09 -10.47 8.47
C SER A 62 -0.10 -10.79 9.59
N GLU A 63 1.20 -10.62 9.35
CA GLU A 63 2.23 -10.80 10.37
C GLU A 63 2.19 -9.66 11.40
N ALA A 64 2.13 -8.40 10.95
CA ALA A 64 2.17 -7.23 11.80
C ALA A 64 1.02 -7.20 12.83
N VAL A 65 -0.17 -7.68 12.44
CA VAL A 65 -1.34 -7.77 13.34
C VAL A 65 -1.05 -8.59 14.61
N GLU A 66 -0.14 -9.56 14.56
CA GLU A 66 0.22 -10.36 15.74
C GLU A 66 1.18 -9.64 16.69
N PHE A 67 1.89 -8.60 16.23
CA PHE A 67 2.99 -7.97 16.97
C PHE A 67 2.80 -6.49 17.29
N VAL A 68 1.94 -5.77 16.56
CA VAL A 68 1.80 -4.31 16.71
C VAL A 68 0.36 -3.87 16.96
N SER A 69 0.22 -2.72 17.60
CA SER A 69 -1.08 -2.09 17.88
C SER A 69 -1.72 -1.47 16.63
N GLY A 70 -3.03 -1.25 16.67
CA GLY A 70 -3.80 -0.61 15.59
C GLY A 70 -3.27 0.76 15.17
N SER A 71 -2.69 1.53 16.09
CA SER A 71 -2.01 2.81 15.80
C SER A 71 -0.81 2.65 14.85
N SER A 72 0.01 1.62 15.05
CA SER A 72 1.18 1.34 14.22
C SER A 72 0.78 0.79 12.85
N LEU A 73 -0.23 -0.08 12.81
CA LEU A 73 -0.83 -0.56 11.55
C LEU A 73 -1.42 0.58 10.73
N ARG A 74 -2.05 1.57 11.38
CA ARG A 74 -2.58 2.77 10.73
C ARG A 74 -1.47 3.59 10.10
N SER A 75 -0.37 3.81 10.81
CA SER A 75 0.79 4.53 10.27
C SER A 75 1.41 3.80 9.08
N LEU A 76 1.51 2.47 9.14
CA LEU A 76 1.99 1.64 8.04
C LEU A 76 1.08 1.77 6.81
N PHE A 77 -0.24 1.67 7.02
CA PHE A 77 -1.23 1.82 5.94
C PHE A 77 -1.17 3.19 5.28
N VAL A 78 -1.06 4.26 6.08
CA VAL A 78 -0.91 5.63 5.57
C VAL A 78 0.40 5.79 4.80
N SER A 79 1.51 5.21 5.28
CA SER A 79 2.79 5.21 4.56
C SER A 79 2.66 4.56 3.19
N ALA A 80 2.06 3.37 3.12
CA ALA A 80 1.85 2.64 1.87
C ALA A 80 1.01 3.44 0.85
N LEU A 81 -0.01 4.16 1.33
CA LEU A 81 -0.82 5.05 0.51
C LEU A 81 -0.06 6.28 0.00
N LEU A 82 0.79 6.88 0.83
CA LEU A 82 1.58 8.06 0.47
C LEU A 82 2.59 7.76 -0.63
N PHE A 83 3.24 6.60 -0.55
CA PHE A 83 4.24 6.19 -1.55
C PHE A 83 3.63 5.53 -2.80
N GLN A 84 2.30 5.46 -2.89
CA GLN A 84 1.56 4.80 -3.98
C GLN A 84 1.99 3.34 -4.18
N GLU A 85 2.32 2.65 -3.08
CA GLU A 85 2.81 1.26 -3.09
C GLU A 85 1.67 0.24 -3.06
N LEU A 86 0.42 0.70 -3.00
CA LEU A 86 -0.80 -0.12 -3.01
C LEU A 86 -1.54 0.05 -4.33
N ASN A 87 -1.76 -1.06 -5.03
CA ASN A 87 -2.56 -1.12 -6.26
C ASN A 87 -4.07 -1.13 -5.96
N GLU A 88 -4.50 -1.84 -4.92
CA GLU A 88 -5.89 -1.94 -4.47
C GLU A 88 -6.03 -1.65 -2.95
N PRO A 89 -5.83 -0.40 -2.51
CA PRO A 89 -5.83 -0.07 -1.08
C PRO A 89 -7.14 -0.42 -0.34
N LYS A 90 -8.26 -0.51 -1.07
CA LYS A 90 -9.55 -0.88 -0.50
C LYS A 90 -9.62 -2.34 -0.08
N SER A 91 -9.04 -3.25 -0.87
CA SER A 91 -9.06 -4.68 -0.56
C SER A 91 -8.23 -4.99 0.70
N LEU A 92 -7.10 -4.29 0.85
CA LEU A 92 -6.27 -4.35 2.05
C LEU A 92 -7.00 -3.78 3.28
N TRP A 93 -7.65 -2.62 3.12
CA TRP A 93 -8.44 -2.00 4.19
C TRP A 93 -9.57 -2.89 4.67
N ASP A 94 -10.39 -3.42 3.77
CA ASP A 94 -11.55 -4.25 4.12
C ASP A 94 -11.13 -5.49 4.94
N ARG A 95 -9.92 -6.01 4.70
CA ARG A 95 -9.39 -7.17 5.43
C ARG A 95 -8.83 -6.84 6.83
N PHE A 96 -8.18 -5.69 7.01
CA PHE A 96 -7.48 -5.35 8.26
C PHE A 96 -8.10 -4.19 9.05
N CYS A 97 -9.22 -3.63 8.59
CA CYS A 97 -9.86 -2.47 9.20
C CYS A 97 -10.10 -2.63 10.70
N LEU A 98 -10.51 -3.81 11.16
CA LEU A 98 -10.74 -4.09 12.59
C LEU A 98 -9.44 -4.00 13.39
N ASN A 99 -8.34 -4.58 12.89
CA ASN A 99 -7.04 -4.54 13.57
C ASN A 99 -6.42 -3.14 13.57
N ILE A 100 -6.58 -2.39 12.47
CA ILE A 100 -6.18 -0.98 12.37
C ILE A 100 -6.97 -0.10 13.35
N CYS A 101 -8.17 -0.54 13.73
CA CYS A 101 -9.09 0.18 14.62
C CYS A 101 -9.08 -0.31 16.07
N ASP A 102 -8.26 -1.30 16.42
CA ASP A 102 -8.29 -1.98 17.73
C ASP A 102 -8.06 -1.02 18.91
N ASP A 103 -7.26 0.04 18.72
CA ASP A 103 -6.96 1.04 19.74
C ASP A 103 -7.98 2.20 19.81
N LEU A 104 -8.97 2.25 18.91
CA LEU A 104 -9.85 3.42 18.78
C LEU A 104 -10.77 3.60 19.97
N ASP A 105 -11.36 2.53 20.49
CA ASP A 105 -12.32 2.62 21.60
C ASP A 105 -11.66 3.20 22.86
N VAL A 106 -10.41 2.80 23.10
CA VAL A 106 -9.58 3.34 24.20
C VAL A 106 -9.28 4.82 23.96
N ARG A 107 -8.90 5.21 22.75
CA ARG A 107 -8.59 6.62 22.41
C ARG A 107 -9.81 7.52 22.48
N ILE A 108 -10.97 7.03 22.03
CA ILE A 108 -12.25 7.75 22.09
C ILE A 108 -12.69 7.94 23.54
N ALA A 109 -12.51 6.93 24.39
CA ALA A 109 -12.77 7.02 25.82
C ALA A 109 -11.85 8.05 26.50
N GLN A 110 -10.55 8.06 26.17
CA GLN A 110 -9.58 9.03 26.68
C GLN A 110 -9.88 10.47 26.25
N LEU A 111 -10.46 10.66 25.06
CA LEU A 111 -10.84 11.98 24.53
C LEU A 111 -12.20 12.47 25.05
N GLY A 112 -12.92 11.70 25.88
CA GLY A 112 -14.23 12.08 26.41
C GLY A 112 -15.34 12.16 25.37
N LEU A 113 -15.14 11.57 24.18
CA LEU A 113 -16.05 11.66 23.03
C LEU A 113 -17.15 10.58 23.02
N LEU A 114 -17.21 9.70 24.03
CA LEU A 114 -18.20 8.61 24.12
C LEU A 114 -19.66 9.09 24.04
N ASN A 115 -19.95 10.34 24.45
CA ASN A 115 -21.29 10.91 24.39
C ASN A 115 -21.70 11.40 22.97
N GLN A 116 -20.75 11.60 22.05
CA GLN A 116 -21.02 12.07 20.68
C GLN A 116 -21.29 10.91 19.69
N LEU A 117 -20.93 9.68 20.03
CA LEU A 117 -21.10 8.49 19.17
C LEU A 117 -22.34 7.66 19.50
N ARG A 118 -23.04 7.98 20.59
CA ARG A 118 -24.19 7.20 21.07
C ARG A 118 -25.50 7.51 20.36
N SER A 119 -25.56 8.56 19.53
CA SER A 119 -26.85 9.07 19.03
C SER A 119 -27.35 8.50 17.71
N ASP A 120 -26.59 7.73 16.92
CA ASP A 120 -27.18 7.10 15.73
C ASP A 120 -26.55 5.74 15.37
N ASP A 121 -27.42 4.73 15.43
CA ASP A 121 -27.46 3.49 14.67
C ASP A 121 -26.34 2.43 14.77
N THR A 122 -26.86 1.20 14.85
CA THR A 122 -26.24 -0.10 15.08
C THR A 122 -25.40 -0.60 13.88
N SER A 123 -24.47 0.21 13.36
CA SER A 123 -23.39 -0.25 12.48
C SER A 123 -22.25 0.76 12.34
N MET A 124 -21.04 0.35 12.76
CA MET A 124 -19.78 0.80 12.15
C MET A 124 -19.37 2.31 12.22
N PRO A 125 -19.60 3.08 13.30
CA PRO A 125 -19.15 4.48 13.38
C PRO A 125 -17.61 4.63 13.53
N SER A 126 -16.93 3.62 14.09
CA SER A 126 -15.45 3.66 14.28
C SER A 126 -14.70 3.63 12.94
N ILE A 127 -15.16 2.84 11.97
CA ILE A 127 -14.57 2.73 10.62
C ILE A 127 -14.86 3.96 9.76
N LYS A 128 -16.05 4.56 9.83
CA LYS A 128 -16.37 5.80 9.09
C LYS A 128 -15.53 6.98 9.57
N THR A 129 -15.28 7.07 10.87
CA THR A 129 -14.44 8.13 11.46
C THR A 129 -12.96 7.91 11.14
N CYS A 130 -12.50 6.65 11.11
CA CYS A 130 -11.15 6.33 10.67
C CYS A 130 -10.94 6.60 9.17
N LEU A 131 -11.90 6.23 8.31
CA LEU A 131 -11.87 6.55 6.90
C LEU A 131 -11.93 8.06 6.65
N SER A 132 -12.72 8.83 7.40
CA SER A 132 -12.77 10.29 7.24
C SER A 132 -11.46 10.94 7.69
N LEU A 133 -10.84 10.48 8.78
CA LEU A 133 -9.53 10.97 9.22
C LEU A 133 -8.40 10.59 8.24
N ILE A 134 -8.42 9.37 7.70
CA ILE A 134 -7.45 8.90 6.69
C ILE A 134 -7.65 9.66 5.38
N MET A 135 -8.89 9.86 4.92
CA MET A 135 -9.21 10.65 3.73
C MET A 135 -8.82 12.12 3.89
N VAL A 136 -9.10 12.75 5.04
CA VAL A 136 -8.68 14.13 5.32
C VAL A 136 -7.15 14.24 5.34
N TYR A 137 -6.44 13.26 5.91
CA TYR A 137 -4.98 13.23 5.92
C TYR A 137 -4.39 13.07 4.50
N ILE A 138 -4.94 12.16 3.68
CA ILE A 138 -4.56 11.98 2.27
C ILE A 138 -4.84 13.25 1.45
N TYR A 139 -6.00 13.89 1.67
CA TYR A 139 -6.39 15.10 0.95
C TYR A 139 -5.49 16.30 1.31
N LEU A 140 -5.12 16.44 2.59
CA LEU A 140 -4.17 17.46 3.05
C LEU A 140 -2.75 17.21 2.52
N SER A 141 -2.30 15.95 2.43
CA SER A 141 -0.97 15.61 1.90
C SER A 141 -0.83 15.79 0.39
N LYS A 142 -1.94 15.80 -0.37
CA LYS A 142 -1.93 16.08 -1.83
C LYS A 142 -2.00 17.57 -2.18
N LEU A 143 -2.24 18.44 -1.20
CA LEU A 143 -2.35 19.91 -1.40
C LEU A 143 -1.06 20.68 -1.08
N SER A 144 0.00 20.00 -0.65
CA SER A 144 1.36 20.53 -0.45
C SER A 144 2.25 20.16 -1.63
#